data_AF-A0A7C1ZVC0-F1
#
_entry.id   AF-A0A7C1ZVC0-F1
#
_cell.length_a   1.000
_cell.length_b   1.000
_cell.length_c   1.000
_cell.angle_alpha   90.00
_cell.angle_beta   90.00
_cell.angle_gamma   90.00
#
_symmetry.space_group_name_H-M   'P 1'
#
loop_
_entity.id
_entity.type
_entity.pdbx_description
1 polymer ?
#
loop_
_entity_poly.entity_id
_entity_poly.type
_entity_poly.pdbx_seq_one_letter_code
_entity_poly.pdbx_strand_id
1 'polypeptide(L)'
;MKRSIIMFLALAILVGVQTGADAHSTKGREKILLKKDVIAVDDVAYYIEPYVHRKKYKGEYEKSKKRFYVRDFIKVEQKDGSADVFFTVLDVKENRTFEDSMAFTRNRDGTWSHIDEEGTKIAQVYTYVDKKGYYYKKYVLPGSCSGIALAGGILIFFRIRKRLKERS
;
A
#
# COMPACT_ATOMS: atom_id res chain seq x y z
N MET A 1 -1.93 -5.97 43.69
CA MET A 1 -1.16 -5.25 42.65
C MET A 1 -0.18 -6.11 41.83
N LYS A 2 0.38 -7.23 42.35
CA LYS A 2 1.40 -8.01 41.62
C LYS A 2 0.88 -8.94 40.49
N ARG A 3 -0.40 -9.32 40.50
CA ARG A 3 -0.99 -10.23 39.48
C ARG A 3 -1.33 -9.53 38.15
N SER A 4 -1.55 -8.22 38.17
CA SER A 4 -1.93 -7.44 36.97
C SER A 4 -0.74 -7.19 36.03
N ILE A 5 0.48 -7.11 36.55
CA ILE A 5 1.69 -6.83 35.74
C ILE A 5 2.09 -8.05 34.89
N ILE A 6 1.94 -9.27 35.43
CA ILE A 6 2.24 -10.52 34.71
C ILE A 6 1.26 -10.71 33.54
N MET A 7 0.00 -10.31 33.70
CA MET A 7 -1.01 -10.39 32.65
C MET A 7 -0.74 -9.42 31.49
N PHE A 8 -0.22 -8.22 31.78
CA PHE A 8 0.19 -7.26 30.75
C PHE A 8 1.46 -7.70 30.00
N LEU A 9 2.40 -8.38 30.68
CA LEU A 9 3.60 -8.91 30.04
C LEU A 9 3.28 -10.07 29.07
N ALA A 10 2.35 -10.95 29.44
CA ALA A 10 1.90 -12.04 28.59
C ALA A 10 1.14 -11.55 27.34
N LEU A 11 0.42 -10.42 27.46
CA LEU A 11 -0.28 -9.80 26.33
C LEU A 11 0.69 -9.15 25.33
N ALA A 12 1.84 -8.63 25.80
CA ALA A 12 2.86 -8.02 24.94
C ALA A 12 3.62 -9.06 24.08
N ILE A 13 3.82 -10.27 24.59
CA ILE A 13 4.53 -11.35 23.86
C ILE A 13 3.66 -11.93 22.74
N LEU A 14 2.33 -11.89 22.87
CA LEU A 14 1.38 -12.35 21.85
C LEU A 14 1.29 -11.43 20.61
N VAL A 15 1.83 -10.20 20.69
CA VAL A 15 1.88 -9.26 19.55
C VAL A 15 3.16 -9.45 18.71
N GLY A 16 4.11 -10.28 19.17
CA GLY A 16 5.47 -10.37 18.63
C GLY A 16 5.73 -11.38 17.50
N VAL A 17 4.72 -12.09 16.97
CA VAL A 17 4.95 -13.06 15.88
C VAL A 17 4.53 -12.45 14.54
N GLN A 18 5.42 -11.65 13.96
CA GLN A 18 5.34 -11.29 12.54
C GLN A 18 5.89 -12.46 11.73
N THR A 19 4.99 -13.30 11.22
CA THR A 19 5.33 -14.34 10.25
C THR A 19 5.77 -13.73 8.93
N GLY A 20 6.81 -14.32 8.34
CA GLY A 20 7.58 -13.84 7.21
C GLY A 20 6.77 -13.37 5.99
N ALA A 21 7.33 -12.36 5.33
CA ALA A 21 6.80 -11.76 4.13
C ALA A 21 7.00 -12.68 2.92
N ASP A 22 5.92 -13.29 2.43
CA ASP A 22 5.87 -13.85 1.08
C ASP A 22 5.83 -12.69 0.07
N ALA A 23 6.98 -12.23 -0.39
CA ALA A 23 7.12 -11.00 -1.19
C ALA A 23 6.26 -10.97 -2.48
N HIS A 24 5.92 -12.12 -3.10
CA HIS A 24 5.28 -12.15 -4.42
C HIS A 24 3.94 -12.91 -4.53
N SER A 25 3.35 -13.39 -3.44
CA SER A 25 2.06 -14.10 -3.51
C SER A 25 0.87 -13.15 -3.45
N THR A 26 -0.04 -13.24 -4.43
CA THR A 26 -1.33 -12.52 -4.40
C THR A 26 -2.37 -13.20 -3.51
N LYS A 27 -2.10 -14.43 -3.03
CA LYS A 27 -3.01 -15.18 -2.18
C LYS A 27 -3.12 -14.50 -0.82
N GLY A 28 -4.33 -14.09 -0.46
CA GLY A 28 -4.58 -13.33 0.77
C GLY A 28 -4.34 -11.83 0.64
N ARG A 29 -4.11 -11.31 -0.58
CA ARG A 29 -4.02 -9.88 -0.85
C ARG A 29 -5.25 -9.36 -1.58
N GLU A 30 -5.60 -8.11 -1.33
CA GLU A 30 -6.72 -7.42 -1.99
C GLU A 30 -6.17 -6.37 -2.96
N LYS A 31 -6.70 -6.38 -4.19
CA LYS A 31 -6.37 -5.37 -5.21
C LYS A 31 -7.07 -4.07 -4.85
N ILE A 32 -6.31 -3.00 -4.64
CA ILE A 32 -6.83 -1.68 -4.31
C ILE A 32 -6.18 -0.61 -5.17
N LEU A 33 -6.84 0.54 -5.32
CA LEU A 33 -6.21 1.71 -5.94
C LEU A 33 -5.05 2.20 -5.08
N LEU A 34 -3.93 2.53 -5.72
CA LEU A 34 -2.76 3.06 -5.02
C LEU A 34 -3.08 4.48 -4.54
N LYS A 35 -3.17 4.66 -3.22
CA LYS A 35 -3.48 5.95 -2.56
C LYS A 35 -2.34 6.49 -1.69
N LYS A 36 -1.22 5.76 -1.60
CA LYS A 36 -0.07 6.18 -0.79
C LYS A 36 0.52 7.49 -1.31
N ASP A 37 0.96 8.33 -0.39
CA ASP A 37 1.55 9.63 -0.70
C ASP A 37 2.93 9.51 -1.33
N VAL A 38 3.77 8.67 -0.74
CA VAL A 38 5.08 8.31 -1.26
C VAL A 38 4.98 6.89 -1.80
N ILE A 39 5.30 6.70 -3.08
CA ILE A 39 5.22 5.38 -3.73
C ILE A 39 6.58 4.69 -3.66
N ALA A 40 6.59 3.41 -3.28
CA ALA A 40 7.75 2.54 -3.39
C ALA A 40 7.66 1.68 -4.66
N VAL A 41 8.78 1.07 -5.06
CA VAL A 41 8.84 0.11 -6.18
C VAL A 41 7.77 -0.98 -6.03
N ASP A 42 7.67 -1.60 -4.86
CA ASP A 42 6.72 -2.68 -4.58
C ASP A 42 5.26 -2.26 -4.78
N ASP A 43 4.95 -0.98 -4.58
CA ASP A 43 3.59 -0.46 -4.73
C ASP A 43 3.15 -0.44 -6.19
N VAL A 44 4.09 -0.17 -7.11
CA VAL A 44 3.83 0.00 -8.54
C VAL A 44 4.21 -1.23 -9.37
N ALA A 45 5.04 -2.14 -8.84
CA ALA A 45 5.48 -3.35 -9.55
C ALA A 45 4.29 -4.19 -10.05
N TYR A 46 3.25 -4.37 -9.21
CA TYR A 46 2.03 -5.10 -9.56
C TYR A 46 1.24 -4.50 -10.74
N TYR A 47 1.47 -3.23 -11.05
CA TYR A 47 0.92 -2.57 -12.23
C TYR A 47 1.91 -2.62 -13.41
N ILE A 48 3.18 -2.31 -13.15
CA ILE A 48 4.24 -2.15 -14.16
C ILE A 48 4.53 -3.47 -14.87
N GLU A 49 4.85 -4.54 -14.15
CA GLU A 49 5.29 -5.80 -14.77
C GLU A 49 4.22 -6.36 -15.73
N PRO A 50 2.93 -6.43 -15.33
CA PRO A 50 1.90 -6.94 -16.22
C PRO A 50 1.55 -5.98 -17.37
N TYR A 51 1.84 -4.69 -17.23
CA TYR A 51 1.68 -3.71 -18.30
C TYR A 51 2.79 -3.84 -19.35
N VAL A 52 4.06 -3.92 -18.91
CA VAL A 52 5.23 -4.18 -19.77
C VAL A 52 5.04 -5.47 -20.56
N HIS A 53 4.63 -6.54 -19.88
CA HIS A 53 4.46 -7.86 -20.47
C HIS A 53 3.37 -7.96 -21.55
N ARG A 54 2.35 -7.08 -21.51
CA ARG A 54 1.13 -7.21 -22.32
C ARG A 54 0.81 -6.03 -23.23
N LYS A 55 1.25 -4.82 -22.87
CA LYS A 55 0.71 -3.59 -23.45
C LYS A 55 1.78 -2.61 -23.91
N LYS A 56 2.82 -2.33 -23.12
CA LYS A 56 3.74 -1.19 -23.35
C LYS A 56 4.27 -1.16 -24.79
N TYR A 57 4.89 -2.25 -25.24
CA TYR A 57 5.51 -2.34 -26.57
C TYR A 57 4.57 -2.83 -27.68
N LYS A 58 3.26 -2.70 -27.49
CA LYS A 58 2.28 -3.10 -28.51
C LYS A 58 2.23 -2.02 -29.60
N GLY A 59 2.67 -2.36 -30.81
CA GLY A 59 2.69 -1.45 -31.96
C GLY A 59 4.12 -1.12 -32.42
N GLU A 60 5.08 -1.12 -31.49
CA GLU A 60 6.49 -0.91 -31.80
C GLU A 60 7.19 -2.18 -32.31
N TYR A 61 6.83 -3.34 -31.74
CA TYR A 61 7.47 -4.61 -32.06
C TYR A 61 6.46 -5.64 -32.58
N GLU A 62 6.85 -6.33 -33.65
CA GLU A 62 6.12 -7.52 -34.10
C GLU A 62 6.15 -8.59 -33.00
N LYS A 63 4.98 -9.15 -32.67
CA LYS A 63 4.80 -10.19 -31.63
C LYS A 63 5.31 -9.77 -30.24
N SER A 64 5.01 -8.55 -29.79
CA SER A 64 5.42 -8.06 -28.46
C SER A 64 4.75 -8.76 -27.26
N LYS A 65 3.63 -9.47 -27.48
CA LYS A 65 2.91 -10.16 -26.41
C LYS A 65 3.77 -11.28 -25.79
N LYS A 66 3.99 -11.24 -24.48
CA LYS A 66 4.85 -12.18 -23.72
C LYS A 66 6.35 -12.15 -24.04
N ARG A 67 6.82 -11.14 -24.76
CA ARG A 67 8.24 -11.00 -25.13
C ARG A 67 9.06 -10.23 -24.09
N PHE A 68 8.45 -9.22 -23.48
CA PHE A 68 9.13 -8.28 -22.60
C PHE A 68 8.79 -8.52 -21.14
N TYR A 69 9.78 -8.41 -20.27
CA TYR A 69 9.65 -8.59 -18.83
C TYR A 69 10.47 -7.52 -18.11
N VAL A 70 9.97 -7.03 -16.99
CA VAL A 70 10.78 -6.21 -16.10
C VAL A 70 11.80 -7.12 -15.44
N ARG A 71 13.09 -6.77 -15.57
CA ARG A 71 14.20 -7.50 -14.94
C ARG A 71 14.49 -6.95 -13.55
N ASP A 72 14.74 -5.63 -13.48
CA ASP A 72 15.13 -4.93 -12.26
C ASP A 72 14.47 -3.56 -12.21
N PHE A 73 14.09 -3.11 -11.01
CA PHE A 73 13.74 -1.72 -10.78
C PHE A 73 14.98 -0.95 -10.32
N ILE A 74 15.24 0.20 -10.96
CA ILE A 74 16.46 0.98 -10.73
C ILE A 74 16.20 2.02 -9.64
N LYS A 75 15.20 2.88 -9.84
CA LYS A 75 14.85 3.96 -8.91
C LYS A 75 13.44 4.46 -9.13
N VAL A 76 12.93 5.15 -8.11
CA VAL A 76 11.71 5.95 -8.16
C VAL A 76 12.09 7.39 -7.87
N GLU A 77 11.84 8.28 -8.82
CA GLU A 77 11.99 9.72 -8.62
C GLU A 77 10.62 10.33 -8.46
N GLN A 78 10.32 10.82 -7.26
CA GLN A 78 9.03 11.41 -6.95
C GLN A 78 9.19 12.91 -6.66
N LYS A 79 8.39 13.73 -7.32
CA LYS A 79 8.33 15.18 -7.12
C LYS A 79 6.90 15.67 -7.20
N ASP A 80 6.41 16.27 -6.11
CA ASP A 80 5.15 17.03 -6.01
C ASP A 80 4.01 16.55 -6.91
N GLY A 81 3.49 15.36 -6.61
CA GLY A 81 2.33 14.79 -7.32
C GLY A 81 2.67 14.15 -8.68
N SER A 82 3.96 14.00 -9.00
CA SER A 82 4.45 13.20 -10.12
C SER A 82 5.49 12.20 -9.63
N ALA A 83 5.60 11.07 -10.33
CA ALA A 83 6.62 10.08 -10.05
C ALA A 83 7.07 9.37 -11.33
N ASP A 84 8.37 9.22 -11.50
CA ASP A 84 8.99 8.47 -12.59
C ASP A 84 9.65 7.22 -12.01
N VAL A 85 9.30 6.07 -12.57
CA VAL A 85 9.81 4.77 -12.15
C VAL A 85 10.70 4.22 -13.25
N PHE A 86 11.98 4.09 -12.96
CA PHE A 86 13.00 3.61 -13.90
C PHE A 86 13.27 2.13 -13.66
N PHE A 87 13.35 1.34 -14.73
CA PHE A 87 13.54 -0.11 -14.66
C PHE A 87 14.27 -0.65 -15.89
N THR A 88 14.88 -1.82 -15.75
CA THR A 88 15.46 -2.57 -16.86
C THR A 88 14.43 -3.56 -17.41
N VAL A 89 14.34 -3.65 -18.73
CA VAL A 89 13.50 -4.61 -19.44
C VAL A 89 14.35 -5.67 -20.11
N LEU A 90 13.95 -6.93 -19.97
CA LEU A 90 14.45 -8.07 -20.72
C LEU A 90 13.56 -8.30 -21.95
N ASP A 91 14.17 -8.24 -23.13
CA ASP A 91 13.61 -8.76 -24.37
C ASP A 91 14.07 -10.21 -24.54
N VAL A 92 13.16 -11.15 -24.29
CA VAL A 92 13.47 -12.59 -24.32
C VAL A 92 13.75 -13.08 -25.74
N LYS A 93 13.21 -12.42 -26.76
CA LYS A 93 13.40 -12.84 -28.16
C LYS A 93 14.83 -12.55 -28.63
N GLU A 94 15.31 -11.35 -28.35
CA GLU A 94 16.64 -10.88 -28.78
C GLU A 94 17.71 -11.10 -27.71
N ASN A 95 17.33 -11.66 -26.55
CA ASN A 95 18.18 -11.87 -25.39
C ASN A 95 19.00 -10.64 -24.99
N ARG A 96 18.34 -9.47 -25.00
CA ARG A 96 18.96 -8.18 -24.68
C ARG A 96 18.21 -7.48 -23.57
N THR A 97 18.91 -6.59 -22.88
CA THR A 97 18.32 -5.73 -21.85
C THR A 97 18.52 -4.27 -22.16
N PHE A 98 17.53 -3.45 -21.81
CA PHE A 98 17.58 -2.01 -21.98
C PHE A 98 16.83 -1.31 -20.84
N GLU A 99 17.19 -0.07 -20.57
CA GLU A 99 16.51 0.75 -19.56
C GLU A 99 15.27 1.42 -20.15
N ASP A 100 14.25 1.56 -19.31
CA ASP A 100 12.99 2.23 -19.65
C ASP A 100 12.41 2.87 -18.38
N SER A 101 11.37 3.69 -18.56
CA SER A 101 10.67 4.34 -17.47
C SER A 101 9.15 4.32 -17.66
N MET A 102 8.43 4.59 -16.59
CA MET A 102 7.01 4.90 -16.60
C MET A 102 6.74 6.09 -15.69
N ALA A 103 5.95 7.03 -16.22
CA ALA A 103 5.57 8.25 -15.53
C ALA A 103 4.18 8.09 -14.89
N PHE A 104 4.02 8.68 -13.72
CA PHE A 104 2.81 8.63 -12.94
C PHE A 104 2.46 10.02 -12.41
N THR A 105 1.17 10.28 -12.28
CA THR A 105 0.66 11.52 -11.69
C THR A 105 -0.39 11.24 -10.64
N ARG A 106 -0.40 12.08 -9.61
CA ARG A 106 -1.32 12.01 -8.49
C ARG A 106 -2.60 12.75 -8.81
N ASN A 107 -3.72 12.07 -8.60
CA ASN A 107 -5.06 12.57 -8.80
C ASN A 107 -5.53 13.38 -7.58
N ARG A 108 -6.56 14.22 -7.79
CA ARG A 108 -7.17 15.02 -6.71
C ARG A 108 -7.78 14.18 -5.59
N ASP A 109 -8.18 12.94 -5.88
CA ASP A 109 -8.71 11.99 -4.90
C ASP A 109 -7.63 11.21 -4.13
N GLY A 110 -6.36 11.58 -4.33
CA GLY A 110 -5.19 10.96 -3.72
C GLY A 110 -4.70 9.67 -4.39
N THR A 111 -5.38 9.21 -5.45
CA THR A 111 -4.95 8.03 -6.22
C THR A 111 -3.84 8.36 -7.23
N TRP A 112 -3.17 7.35 -7.77
CA TRP A 112 -2.17 7.52 -8.83
C TRP A 112 -2.69 7.03 -10.19
N SER A 113 -2.29 7.71 -11.26
CA SER A 113 -2.55 7.33 -12.65
C SER A 113 -1.25 7.23 -13.44
N HIS A 114 -1.14 6.24 -14.31
CA HIS A 114 -0.11 6.15 -15.35
C HIS A 114 -0.43 7.18 -16.44
N ILE A 115 0.59 7.95 -16.84
CA ILE A 115 0.53 8.88 -17.97
C ILE A 115 1.36 8.33 -19.14
N ASP A 116 0.87 8.52 -20.36
CA ASP A 116 1.67 8.24 -21.56
C ASP A 116 2.67 9.37 -21.85
N GLU A 117 3.41 9.23 -22.94
CA GLU A 117 4.43 10.20 -23.38
C GLU A 117 3.83 11.57 -23.74
N GLU A 118 2.54 11.63 -24.06
CA GLU A 118 1.80 12.88 -24.33
C GLU A 118 1.26 13.53 -23.04
N GLY A 119 1.46 12.89 -21.88
CA GLY A 119 0.95 13.35 -20.59
C GLY A 119 -0.52 13.00 -20.34
N THR A 120 -1.12 12.16 -21.18
CA THR A 120 -2.51 11.73 -21.03
C THR A 120 -2.62 10.59 -20.03
N LYS A 121 -3.60 10.68 -19.11
CA LYS A 121 -3.87 9.64 -18.12
C LYS A 121 -4.50 8.41 -18.79
N ILE A 122 -3.77 7.31 -18.86
CA ILE A 122 -4.21 6.11 -19.57
C ILE A 122 -4.79 5.01 -18.66
N ALA A 123 -4.43 4.99 -17.38
CA ALA A 123 -5.05 4.08 -16.40
C ALA A 123 -4.76 4.48 -14.95
N GLN A 124 -5.67 4.13 -14.04
CA GLN A 124 -5.40 4.21 -12.60
C GLN A 124 -4.47 3.06 -12.15
N VAL A 125 -3.52 3.39 -11.29
CA VAL A 125 -2.55 2.46 -10.71
C VAL A 125 -3.17 1.75 -9.53
N TYR A 126 -2.96 0.43 -9.48
CA TYR A 126 -3.40 -0.41 -8.39
C TYR A 126 -2.21 -1.05 -7.71
N THR A 127 -2.40 -1.43 -6.45
CA THR A 127 -1.46 -2.23 -5.68
C THR A 127 -2.20 -3.36 -4.97
N TYR A 128 -1.46 -4.23 -4.29
CA TYR A 128 -1.99 -5.31 -3.49
C TYR A 128 -1.61 -5.12 -2.03
N VAL A 129 -2.61 -5.16 -1.14
CA VAL A 129 -2.40 -5.06 0.31
C VAL A 129 -2.83 -6.35 1.00
N ASP A 130 -2.23 -6.66 2.15
CA ASP A 130 -2.68 -7.79 2.97
C ASP A 130 -4.16 -7.62 3.36
N LYS A 131 -4.96 -8.65 3.07
CA LYS A 131 -6.41 -8.63 3.28
C LYS A 131 -6.73 -8.45 4.75
N LYS A 132 -6.07 -9.19 5.65
CA LYS A 132 -6.36 -9.11 7.10
C LYS A 132 -6.08 -7.71 7.64
N GLY A 133 -4.92 -7.15 7.32
CA GLY A 133 -4.56 -5.77 7.68
C GLY A 133 -5.53 -4.73 7.10
N TYR A 134 -5.97 -4.91 5.86
CA TYR A 134 -6.93 -4.02 5.21
C TYR A 134 -8.30 -4.02 5.91
N TYR A 135 -8.91 -5.20 6.14
CA TYR A 135 -10.20 -5.28 6.83
C TYR A 135 -10.11 -4.79 8.27
N TYR A 136 -9.02 -5.10 8.98
CA TYR A 136 -8.80 -4.59 10.33
C TYR A 136 -8.75 -3.05 10.36
N LYS A 137 -7.95 -2.42 9.49
CA LYS A 137 -7.87 -0.95 9.41
C LYS A 137 -9.19 -0.32 8.99
N LYS A 138 -9.91 -0.93 8.05
CA LYS A 138 -11.14 -0.37 7.47
C LYS A 138 -12.35 -0.48 8.38
N TYR A 139 -12.48 -1.59 9.11
CA TYR A 139 -13.70 -1.89 9.87
C TYR A 139 -13.48 -1.95 11.39
N VAL A 140 -12.34 -2.48 11.84
CA VAL A 140 -12.11 -2.73 13.29
C VAL A 140 -11.53 -1.51 13.99
N LEU A 141 -10.55 -0.83 13.37
CA LEU A 141 -9.90 0.34 13.95
C LEU A 141 -10.89 1.48 14.27
N PRO A 142 -11.79 1.89 13.35
CA PRO A 142 -12.74 2.97 13.62
C PRO A 142 -13.71 2.63 14.76
N GLY A 143 -14.20 1.39 14.80
CA GLY A 143 -15.07 0.91 15.89
C GLY A 143 -14.36 0.91 17.24
N SER A 144 -13.06 0.57 17.27
CA SER A 144 -12.25 0.55 18.48
C SER A 144 -11.99 1.96 19.03
N CYS A 145 -11.73 2.94 18.17
CA CYS A 145 -11.56 4.34 18.56
C CYS A 145 -12.85 4.92 19.17
N SER A 146 -14.02 4.60 18.61
CA SER A 146 -15.31 5.01 19.16
C SER A 146 -15.57 4.42 20.55
N GLY A 147 -15.20 3.16 20.78
CA GLY A 147 -15.29 2.50 22.09
C GLY A 147 -14.42 3.17 23.15
N ILE A 148 -13.18 3.55 22.79
CA ILE A 148 -12.26 4.28 23.70
C ILE A 148 -12.80 5.67 24.03
N ALA A 149 -13.35 6.40 23.05
CA ALA A 149 -13.93 7.72 23.28
C ALA A 149 -15.14 7.67 24.23
N LEU A 150 -16.04 6.69 24.05
CA LEU A 150 -17.18 6.45 24.94
C LEU A 150 -16.73 6.08 26.36
N ALA A 151 -15.78 5.15 26.49
CA ALA A 151 -15.24 4.76 27.79
C ALA A 151 -14.56 5.96 28.50
N GLY A 152 -13.81 6.78 27.76
CA GLY A 152 -13.23 8.03 28.27
C GLY A 152 -14.29 9.02 28.74
N GLY A 153 -15.35 9.22 27.95
CA GLY A 153 -16.47 10.10 28.31
C GLY A 153 -17.20 9.65 29.58
N ILE A 154 -17.45 8.34 29.71
CA ILE A 154 -18.06 7.75 30.91
C ILE A 154 -17.18 7.95 32.15
N LEU A 155 -15.87 7.73 32.04
CA LEU A 155 -14.92 7.94 33.14
C LEU A 155 -14.84 9.41 33.56
N ILE A 156 -14.84 10.34 32.61
CA ILE A 156 -14.88 11.79 32.89
C ILE A 156 -16.19 12.15 33.60
N PHE A 157 -17.33 11.65 33.11
CA PHE A 157 -18.63 11.88 33.72
C PHE A 157 -18.69 11.39 35.18
N PHE A 158 -18.23 10.16 35.45
CA PHE A 158 -18.17 9.64 36.81
C PHE A 158 -17.21 10.42 37.70
N ARG A 159 -16.08 10.89 37.17
CA ARG A 159 -15.12 11.73 37.91
C ARG A 159 -15.71 13.08 38.28
N ILE A 160 -16.44 13.72 37.37
CA ILE A 160 -17.14 14.99 37.62
C ILE A 160 -18.24 14.78 38.67
N ARG A 161 -19.08 13.76 38.51
CA ARG A 161 -20.17 13.45 39.45
C ARG A 161 -19.67 13.16 40.87
N LYS A 162 -18.54 12.43 40.99
CA LYS A 162 -17.90 12.16 42.28
C LYS A 162 -17.39 13.44 42.95
N ARG A 163 -16.71 14.31 42.20
CA ARG A 163 -16.22 15.61 42.70
C ARG A 163 -17.35 16.54 43.14
N LEU A 164 -18.49 16.51 42.45
CA LEU A 164 -19.66 17.31 42.83
C LEU A 164 -20.30 16.79 44.13
N LYS A 165 -20.35 15.47 44.33
CA LYS A 165 -20.88 14.85 45.56
C LYS A 165 -19.98 15.04 46.79
N GLU A 166 -18.66 15.15 46.59
CA GLU A 166 -17.69 15.40 47.68
C GLU A 166 -17.63 16.88 48.11
N ARG A 167 -18.27 17.80 47.35
CA ARG A 167 -18.33 19.23 47.64
C ARG A 167 -19.66 19.71 48.26
N SER A 168 -20.66 18.82 48.39
CA SER A 168 -21.90 19.06 49.13
C SER A 168 -21.84 18.41 50.50
#